data_AF-A0A7X5KRB7-F1
#
_entry.id   AF-A0A7X5KRB7-F1
#
_cell.length_a   1.000
_cell.length_b   1.000
_cell.length_c   1.000
_cell.angle_alpha   90.00
_cell.angle_beta   90.00
_cell.angle_gamma   90.00
#
_symmetry.space_group_name_H-M   'P 1'
#
loop_
_entity.id
_entity.type
_entity.pdbx_description
1 polymer ?
#
loop_
_entity_poly.entity_id
_entity_poly.type
_entity_poly.pdbx_seq_one_letter_code
_entity_poly.pdbx_strand_id
1 'polypeptide(L)'
;MFNIKYFYERNNEIHLNKYVIVVRHYDNLQQETYEDETLYVNDDGYIEMTQLVQKHALLELVSNTIIDTSEYTWMEGIPLKTTDTVKEIEEIASYGSKEAYEASLPEYVDDFMLDMECRMAMIEMGI
;
A
#
# COMPACT_ATOMS: atom_id res chain seq x y z
N MET A 1 -12.42 -7.38 -2.50
CA MET A 1 -12.84 -6.03 -2.94
C MET A 1 -11.67 -5.12 -2.65
N PHE A 2 -11.16 -4.42 -3.67
CA PHE A 2 -10.03 -3.49 -3.51
C PHE A 2 -10.40 -2.39 -2.51
N ASN A 3 -9.48 -2.06 -1.60
CA ASN A 3 -9.65 -0.99 -0.62
C ASN A 3 -8.38 -0.15 -0.56
N ILE A 4 -8.45 1.06 -1.10
CA ILE A 4 -7.32 1.99 -1.15
C ILE A 4 -6.72 2.30 0.24
N LYS A 5 -7.51 2.20 1.31
CA LYS A 5 -7.05 2.47 2.68
C LYS A 5 -6.06 1.43 3.21
N TYR A 6 -5.93 0.29 2.53
CA TYR A 6 -4.88 -0.70 2.85
C TYR A 6 -3.49 -0.20 2.44
N PHE A 7 -3.41 0.85 1.65
CA PHE A 7 -2.16 1.39 1.15
C PHE A 7 -1.88 2.75 1.77
N TYR A 8 -0.61 3.08 1.87
CA TYR A 8 -0.13 4.42 2.13
C TYR A 8 1.12 4.69 1.30
N GLU A 9 1.36 5.96 0.99
CA GLU A 9 2.57 6.39 0.32
C GLU A 9 3.62 6.81 1.36
N ARG A 10 4.86 6.38 1.16
CA ARG A 10 6.01 6.90 1.89
C ARG A 10 7.21 6.91 0.95
N ASN A 11 7.92 8.03 0.87
CA ASN A 11 9.08 8.19 -0.01
C ASN A 11 8.77 7.90 -1.49
N ASN A 12 7.57 8.25 -1.95
CA ASN A 12 7.03 7.93 -3.27
C ASN A 12 6.94 6.42 -3.55
N GLU A 13 6.87 5.57 -2.53
CA GLU A 13 6.68 4.13 -2.69
C GLU A 13 5.36 3.68 -2.05
N ILE A 14 4.76 2.64 -2.63
CA ILE A 14 3.57 1.99 -2.09
C ILE A 14 3.96 1.16 -0.87
N HIS A 15 3.23 1.33 0.21
CA HIS A 15 3.34 0.50 1.41
C HIS A 15 1.97 0.02 1.91
N LEU A 16 1.97 -1.08 2.65
CA LEU A 16 0.76 -1.70 3.17
C LEU A 16 0.54 -1.41 4.66
N ASN A 17 -0.68 -0.97 4.98
CA ASN A 17 -1.19 -0.96 6.34
C ASN A 17 -1.45 -2.40 6.81
N LYS A 18 -1.25 -2.64 8.10
CA LYS A 18 -1.40 -3.96 8.73
C LYS A 18 -2.57 -4.03 9.69
N TYR A 19 -2.99 -2.89 10.23
CA TYR A 19 -4.03 -2.82 11.24
C TYR A 19 -5.10 -1.82 10.83
N VAL A 20 -6.36 -2.19 11.06
CA VAL A 20 -7.44 -1.21 11.27
C VAL A 20 -7.65 -1.09 12.75
N ILE A 21 -7.54 0.14 13.26
CA ILE A 21 -7.86 0.45 14.65
C ILE A 21 -9.02 1.42 14.69
N VAL A 22 -9.83 1.32 15.74
CA VAL A 22 -10.85 2.33 16.05
C VAL A 22 -10.46 2.99 17.36
N VAL A 23 -10.23 4.30 17.28
CA VAL A 23 -9.91 5.13 18.44
C VAL A 23 -11.11 6.01 18.72
N ARG A 24 -11.54 6.00 19.98
CA ARG A 24 -12.59 6.86 20.48
C ARG A 24 -12.00 8.12 21.06
N HIS A 25 -12.57 9.24 20.67
CA HIS A 25 -12.23 10.57 21.13
C HIS A 25 -13.37 11.08 22.01
N TYR A 26 -13.10 11.29 23.29
CA TYR A 26 -14.05 11.86 24.23
C TYR A 26 -13.93 13.39 24.24
N ASP A 27 -15.06 14.09 24.28
CA ASP A 27 -15.07 15.56 24.35
C ASP A 27 -14.63 16.09 25.71
N ASN A 28 -14.80 15.27 26.76
CA ASN A 28 -14.55 15.65 28.14
C ASN A 28 -14.21 14.43 29.01
N LEU A 29 -13.71 14.71 30.22
CA LEU A 29 -13.29 13.68 31.19
C LEU A 29 -14.45 12.88 31.79
N GLN A 30 -15.69 13.35 31.65
CA GLN A 30 -16.87 12.59 32.05
C GLN A 30 -17.20 11.49 31.05
N GLN A 31 -16.61 11.52 29.85
CA GLN A 31 -16.71 10.48 28.81
C GLN A 31 -18.16 10.20 28.37
N GLU A 32 -19.02 11.22 28.43
CA GLU A 32 -20.44 11.10 28.09
C GLU A 32 -20.71 11.20 26.59
N THR A 33 -19.89 11.98 25.88
CA THR A 33 -19.97 12.21 24.44
C THR A 33 -18.64 11.87 23.79
N TYR A 34 -18.71 11.23 22.62
CA TYR A 34 -17.55 10.74 21.92
C TYR A 34 -17.76 10.63 20.41
N GLU A 35 -16.66 10.61 19.68
CA GLU A 35 -16.57 10.28 18.26
C GLU A 35 -15.58 9.13 18.04
N ASP A 36 -15.94 8.17 17.19
CA ASP A 36 -15.08 7.04 16.85
C ASP A 36 -14.39 7.31 15.50
N GLU A 37 -13.06 7.31 15.49
CA GLU A 37 -12.22 7.45 14.31
C GLU A 37 -11.65 6.09 13.91
N THR A 38 -11.82 5.71 12.63
CA THR A 38 -11.23 4.49 12.07
C THR A 38 -9.93 4.82 11.35
N LEU A 39 -8.82 4.27 11.83
CA LEU A 39 -7.48 4.50 11.31
C LEU A 39 -6.91 3.22 10.69
N TYR A 40 -6.17 3.38 9.61
CA TYR A 40 -5.41 2.33 8.95
C TYR A 40 -3.93 2.60 9.19
N VAL A 41 -3.24 1.68 9.85
CA VAL A 41 -1.87 1.92 10.32
C VAL A 41 -0.95 0.73 10.05
N ASN A 42 0.34 1.03 9.88
CA ASN A 42 1.42 0.05 9.88
C ASN A 42 1.84 -0.30 11.33
N ASP A 43 2.90 -1.10 11.49
CA ASP A 43 3.38 -1.52 12.82
C ASP A 43 3.79 -0.33 13.70
N ASP A 44 4.53 0.63 13.13
CA ASP A 44 5.01 1.81 13.86
C ASP A 44 3.84 2.67 14.33
N GLY A 45 2.89 2.98 13.42
CA GLY A 45 1.70 3.76 13.74
C GLY A 45 0.80 3.06 14.77
N TYR A 46 0.71 1.73 14.74
CA TYR A 46 -0.01 0.97 15.77
C TYR A 46 0.64 1.13 17.16
N ILE A 47 1.97 1.04 17.23
CA ILE A 47 2.72 1.23 18.48
C ILE A 47 2.52 2.66 19.00
N GLU A 48 2.68 3.66 18.14
CA GLU A 48 2.50 5.07 18.48
C GLU A 48 1.10 5.36 19.02
N MET A 49 0.06 4.91 18.29
CA MET A 49 -1.32 5.14 18.71
C MET A 49 -1.67 4.43 20.01
N THR A 50 -1.20 3.20 20.20
CA THR A 50 -1.43 2.46 21.45
C THR A 50 -0.78 3.17 22.64
N GLN A 51 0.43 3.71 22.47
CA GLN A 51 1.11 4.48 23.52
C GLN A 51 0.42 5.83 23.78
N LEU A 52 -0.08 6.48 22.73
CA LEU A 52 -0.83 7.74 22.85
C LEU A 52 -2.12 7.51 23.66
N VAL A 53 -2.92 6.51 23.28
CA VAL A 53 -4.15 6.15 24.00
C VAL A 53 -3.89 5.90 25.49
N GLN A 54 -2.81 5.18 25.84
CA GLN A 54 -2.47 4.91 27.24
C GLN A 54 -2.14 6.17 28.05
N LYS A 55 -1.63 7.22 27.40
CA LYS A 55 -1.21 8.47 28.06
C LYS A 55 -2.31 9.53 28.10
N HIS A 56 -3.34 9.41 27.26
CA HIS A 56 -4.38 10.42 27.08
C HIS A 56 -5.73 9.95 27.62
N ALA A 57 -6.20 10.56 28.72
CA ALA A 57 -7.46 10.19 29.39
C ALA A 57 -8.74 10.40 28.54
N LEU A 58 -8.63 11.11 27.42
CA LEU A 58 -9.72 11.36 26.46
C LEU A 58 -9.70 10.42 25.26
N LEU A 59 -8.76 9.48 25.21
CA LEU A 59 -8.66 8.52 24.13
C LEU A 59 -8.90 7.10 24.64
N GLU A 60 -9.56 6.29 23.84
CA GLU A 60 -9.74 4.87 24.12
C GLU A 60 -9.57 4.06 22.83
N LEU A 61 -8.83 2.96 22.90
CA LEU A 61 -8.71 2.02 21.80
C LEU A 61 -9.88 1.05 21.86
N VAL A 62 -10.87 1.25 20.98
CA VAL A 62 -12.11 0.47 20.95
C VAL A 62 -11.92 -0.89 20.28
N SER A 63 -11.15 -0.91 19.19
CA SER A 63 -10.84 -2.16 18.49
C SER A 63 -9.49 -2.09 17.79
N ASN A 64 -8.89 -3.26 17.62
CA ASN A 64 -7.81 -3.49 16.66
C ASN A 64 -8.14 -4.74 15.85
N THR A 65 -7.90 -4.68 14.55
CA THR A 65 -8.07 -5.81 13.64
C THR A 65 -6.87 -5.86 12.71
N ILE A 66 -6.28 -7.04 12.57
CA ILE A 66 -5.23 -7.29 11.57
C ILE A 66 -5.89 -7.39 10.20
N ILE A 67 -5.35 -6.68 9.22
CA ILE A 67 -5.80 -6.71 7.84
C ILE A 67 -5.06 -7.82 7.11
N ASP A 68 -5.80 -8.63 6.36
CA ASP A 68 -5.19 -9.53 5.37
C ASP A 68 -4.91 -8.75 4.08
N THR A 69 -3.63 -8.43 3.86
CA THR A 69 -3.13 -7.76 2.66
C THR A 69 -2.32 -8.70 1.76
N SER A 70 -2.42 -10.02 1.98
CA SER A 70 -1.65 -11.04 1.24
C SER A 70 -1.73 -10.89 -0.28
N GLU A 71 -2.93 -10.59 -0.80
CA GLU A 71 -3.20 -10.35 -2.23
C GLU A 71 -2.42 -9.18 -2.83
N TYR A 72 -1.96 -8.22 -2.01
CA TYR A 72 -1.31 -6.99 -2.44
C TYR A 72 0.17 -6.91 -2.03
N THR A 73 0.70 -7.93 -1.36
CA THR A 73 2.10 -7.97 -0.89
C THR A 73 3.13 -7.71 -2.00
N TRP A 74 2.79 -8.06 -3.24
CA TRP A 74 3.63 -7.83 -4.41
C TRP A 74 3.76 -6.35 -4.80
N MET A 75 2.87 -5.48 -4.31
CA MET A 75 2.88 -4.03 -4.57
C MET A 75 3.80 -3.25 -3.63
N GLU A 76 4.26 -3.87 -2.54
CA GLU A 76 5.12 -3.21 -1.55
C GLU A 76 6.43 -2.74 -2.21
N GLY A 77 6.75 -1.45 -2.04
CA GLY A 77 7.95 -0.82 -2.58
C GLY A 77 7.86 -0.42 -4.06
N ILE A 78 6.71 -0.57 -4.72
CA ILE A 78 6.56 -0.06 -6.10
C ILE A 78 6.63 1.48 -6.07
N PRO A 79 7.52 2.10 -6.85
CA PRO A 79 7.63 3.55 -6.91
C PRO A 79 6.45 4.15 -7.67
N LEU A 80 5.83 5.16 -7.07
CA LEU A 80 4.80 6.00 -7.66
C LEU A 80 5.44 7.08 -8.52
N LYS A 81 4.93 7.24 -9.73
CA LYS A 81 5.46 8.12 -10.78
C LYS A 81 4.60 9.36 -10.97
N THR A 82 3.38 9.36 -10.46
CA THR A 82 2.40 10.42 -10.65
C THR A 82 2.12 11.18 -9.36
N THR A 83 1.49 12.34 -9.50
CA THR A 83 1.01 13.13 -8.35
C THR A 83 -0.33 12.63 -7.82
N ASP A 84 -1.06 11.81 -8.58
CA ASP A 84 -2.34 11.22 -8.16
C ASP A 84 -2.10 9.79 -7.67
N THR A 85 -1.59 9.71 -6.45
CA THR A 85 -1.16 8.45 -5.83
C THR A 85 -2.30 7.46 -5.69
N VAL A 86 -3.51 7.92 -5.40
CA VAL A 86 -4.69 7.06 -5.26
C VAL A 86 -5.00 6.36 -6.58
N LYS A 87 -5.09 7.14 -7.65
CA LYS A 87 -5.41 6.60 -8.97
C LYS A 87 -4.31 5.65 -9.47
N GLU A 88 -3.05 6.00 -9.25
CA GLU A 88 -1.93 5.15 -9.65
C GLU A 88 -1.91 3.82 -8.89
N ILE A 89 -2.18 3.81 -7.59
CA ILE A 89 -2.30 2.56 -6.81
C ILE A 89 -3.46 1.71 -7.33
N GLU A 90 -4.59 2.31 -7.67
CA GLU A 90 -5.74 1.61 -8.28
C GLU A 90 -5.39 0.98 -9.63
N GLU A 91 -4.69 1.73 -10.50
CA GLU A 91 -4.21 1.24 -11.79
C GLU A 91 -3.21 0.09 -11.62
N ILE A 92 -2.24 0.21 -10.71
CA ILE A 92 -1.28 -0.85 -10.41
C ILE A 92 -2.02 -2.09 -9.88
N ALA A 93 -2.91 -1.94 -8.91
CA ALA A 93 -3.66 -3.06 -8.35
C ALA A 93 -4.50 -3.80 -9.41
N SER A 94 -4.95 -3.11 -10.45
CA SER A 94 -5.75 -3.70 -11.53
C SER A 94 -5.00 -4.75 -12.37
N TYR A 95 -3.66 -4.73 -12.38
CA TYR A 95 -2.84 -5.75 -13.05
C TYR A 95 -2.89 -7.11 -12.33
N GLY A 96 -3.17 -7.13 -11.03
CA GLY A 96 -3.38 -8.34 -10.24
C GLY A 96 -2.13 -9.17 -9.93
N SER A 97 -0.98 -8.90 -10.54
CA SER A 97 0.31 -9.49 -10.17
C SER A 97 1.47 -8.57 -10.55
N LYS A 98 2.62 -8.81 -9.91
CA LYS A 98 3.86 -8.08 -10.21
C LYS A 98 4.32 -8.31 -11.65
N GLU A 99 4.25 -9.54 -12.13
CA GLU A 99 4.67 -9.90 -13.49
C GLU A 99 3.80 -9.21 -14.54
N ALA A 100 2.49 -9.12 -14.32
CA ALA A 100 1.57 -8.43 -15.22
C ALA A 100 1.81 -6.92 -15.25
N TYR A 101 2.10 -6.33 -14.08
CA TYR A 101 2.48 -4.92 -13.98
C TYR A 101 3.83 -4.66 -14.67
N GLU A 102 4.86 -5.43 -14.38
CA GLU A 102 6.20 -5.29 -14.98
C GLU A 102 6.18 -5.46 -16.50
N ALA A 103 5.42 -6.43 -17.02
CA ALA A 103 5.25 -6.63 -18.45
C ALA A 103 4.54 -5.45 -19.16
N SER A 104 3.82 -4.62 -18.41
CA SER A 104 3.19 -3.41 -18.94
C SER A 104 4.13 -2.20 -18.97
N LEU A 105 5.25 -2.26 -18.26
CA LEU A 105 6.22 -1.17 -18.24
C LEU A 105 6.95 -1.08 -19.58
N PRO A 106 7.16 0.14 -20.12
CA PRO A 106 7.89 0.32 -21.37
C PRO A 106 9.29 -0.31 -21.38
N GLU A 107 9.96 -0.32 -20.22
CA GLU A 107 11.30 -0.89 -20.03
C GLU A 107 11.35 -2.40 -20.33
N TYR A 108 10.29 -3.14 -20.00
CA TYR A 108 10.18 -4.57 -20.32
C TYR A 108 10.02 -4.81 -21.82
N VAL A 109 9.34 -3.90 -22.52
CA VAL A 109 9.18 -3.96 -23.99
C VAL A 109 10.52 -3.73 -24.68
N ASP A 110 11.33 -2.80 -24.18
CA ASP A 110 12.67 -2.53 -24.73
C ASP A 110 13.62 -3.71 -24.54
N ASP A 111 13.67 -4.33 -23.36
CA ASP A 111 14.49 -5.53 -23.11
C ASP A 111 14.05 -6.72 -23.97
N PHE A 112 12.74 -6.91 -24.15
CA PHE A 112 12.20 -7.95 -25.02
C PHE A 112 12.54 -7.70 -26.50
N MET A 113 12.46 -6.45 -26.96
CA MET A 113 12.88 -6.05 -28.31
C MET A 113 14.38 -6.31 -28.50
N LEU A 114 15.22 -5.97 -27.52
CA LEU A 114 16.67 -6.16 -27.58
C LEU A 114 17.07 -7.65 -27.65
N ASP A 115 16.39 -8.51 -26.88
CA ASP A 115 16.58 -9.98 -26.95
C ASP A 115 16.16 -10.52 -28.33
N MET A 116 15.01 -10.07 -28.84
CA MET A 116 14.52 -10.49 -30.16
C MET A 116 15.48 -10.07 -31.27
N GLU A 117 15.97 -8.83 -31.25
CA GLU A 117 16.95 -8.33 -32.20
C GLU A 117 18.26 -9.12 -32.14
N CYS A 118 18.76 -9.44 -30.94
CA CYS A 118 19.95 -10.29 -30.79
C CYS A 118 19.74 -11.69 -31.36
N ARG A 119 18.60 -12.32 -31.09
CA ARG A 119 18.28 -13.66 -31.62
C ARG A 119 18.12 -13.64 -33.13
N MET A 120 17.47 -12.62 -33.68
CA MET A 120 17.36 -12.44 -35.13
C MET A 120 18.74 -12.24 -35.78
N ALA A 121 19.61 -11.43 -35.19
CA ALA A 121 20.98 -11.25 -35.67
C ALA A 121 21.80 -12.55 -35.64
N MET A 122 21.65 -13.39 -34.62
CA MET A 122 22.33 -14.70 -34.57
C MET A 122 21.86 -15.61 -35.71
N ILE A 123 20.54 -15.68 -35.95
CA ILE A 123 19.96 -16.45 -37.06
C ILE A 123 20.46 -15.93 -38.41
N GLU A 124 20.49 -14.60 -38.61
CA GLU A 124 21.00 -13.98 -39.84
C GLU A 124 22.50 -14.24 -40.05
N MET A 125 23.28 -14.35 -38.97
CA MET A 125 24.69 -14.74 -39.00
C MET A 125 24.92 -16.25 -39.10
N GLY A 126 23.85 -17.07 -39.06
CA GLY A 126 23.93 -18.54 -39.17
C GLY A 126 24.55 -19.23 -37.94
N ILE A 127 24.44 -18.61 -36.77
CA ILE A 127 24.86 -19.13 -35.45
C ILE A 127 23.62 -19.57 -34.67
#